data_AF-A0A3D3EYG8-F1
#
_entry.id   AF-A0A3D3EYG8-F1
#
_cell.length_a   1.000
_cell.length_b   1.000
_cell.length_c   1.000
_cell.angle_alpha   90.00
_cell.angle_beta   90.00
_cell.angle_gamma   90.00
#
_symmetry.space_group_name_H-M   'P 1'
#
loop_
_entity.id
_entity.type
_entity.pdbx_description
1 polymer ?
#
loop_
_entity_poly.entity_id
_entity_poly.type
_entity_poly.pdbx_seq_one_letter_code
_entity_poly.pdbx_strand_id
1 'polypeptide(L)'
;MCPEKCYKKRIALVFKRIYDTLPMLMQAALILVFTIMIVKLPAQTQSEDYMAVKNWDLPENAIAMTELHKSGQRLYYEDRPFSGWAYELYPDGALMQATQYKDGVMHGLNLLWYQDGSPQMSAAYRDGSLHGRFLGWYLNGRVIYDMFINRGTYASDNLESRDDLRQEEAEIYEREGSTDDSTSE
;
A
#
# COMPACT_ATOMS: atom_id res chain seq x y z
N MET A 1 -14.65 23.49 32.25
CA MET A 1 -14.41 22.86 30.93
C MET A 1 -13.88 23.94 30.00
N CYS A 2 -12.57 23.95 29.72
CA CYS A 2 -11.93 25.01 28.92
C CYS A 2 -12.02 24.62 27.44
N PRO A 3 -12.59 25.46 26.55
CA PRO A 3 -12.83 25.06 25.16
C PRO A 3 -11.49 25.05 24.38
N GLU A 4 -11.22 23.97 23.64
CA GLU A 4 -10.00 23.76 22.82
C GLU A 4 -9.59 24.97 21.95
N LYS A 5 -10.57 25.80 21.56
CA LYS A 5 -10.35 27.03 20.79
C LYS A 5 -9.49 28.07 21.51
N CYS A 6 -9.48 28.07 22.85
CA CYS A 6 -8.68 29.01 23.65
C CYS A 6 -7.20 28.59 23.72
N TYR A 7 -6.94 27.27 23.75
CA TYR A 7 -5.60 26.69 23.81
C TYR A 7 -4.83 26.88 22.49
N LYS A 8 -5.46 26.57 21.35
CA LYS A 8 -4.87 26.73 20.01
C LYS A 8 -4.50 28.20 19.72
N LYS A 9 -5.33 29.15 20.13
CA LYS A 9 -5.04 30.59 19.98
C LYS A 9 -3.85 31.05 20.82
N ARG A 10 -3.72 30.57 22.06
CA ARG A 10 -2.58 30.93 22.93
C ARG A 10 -1.26 30.37 22.42
N ILE A 11 -1.26 29.13 21.91
CA ILE A 11 -0.07 28.51 21.32
C ILE A 11 0.39 29.27 20.07
N ALA A 12 -0.53 29.54 19.13
CA ALA A 12 -0.19 30.27 17.91
C ALA A 12 0.41 31.65 18.19
N LEU A 13 -0.06 32.33 19.24
CA LEU A 13 0.45 33.63 19.66
C LEU A 13 1.88 33.56 20.23
N VAL A 14 2.18 32.49 20.99
CA VAL A 14 3.51 32.26 21.57
C VAL A 14 4.51 31.93 20.47
N PHE A 15 4.15 31.07 19.52
CA PHE A 15 5.01 30.75 18.37
C PHE A 15 5.29 31.95 17.50
N LYS A 16 4.26 32.75 17.20
CA LYS A 16 4.42 34.00 16.44
C LYS A 16 5.39 34.96 17.14
N ARG A 17 5.22 35.14 18.46
CA ARG A 17 6.07 36.05 19.24
C ARG A 17 7.53 35.60 19.32
N ILE A 18 7.78 34.29 19.41
CA ILE A 18 9.14 33.73 19.40
C ILE A 18 9.77 33.87 18.02
N TYR A 19 9.03 33.55 16.96
CA TYR A 19 9.50 33.68 15.58
C TYR A 19 9.86 35.14 15.24
N ASP A 20 8.99 36.08 15.61
CA ASP A 20 9.17 37.52 15.36
C ASP A 20 10.35 38.13 16.14
N THR A 21 10.84 37.46 17.21
CA THR A 21 12.03 37.89 17.98
C THR A 21 13.36 37.36 17.44
N LEU A 22 13.33 36.44 16.46
CA LEU A 22 14.54 35.89 15.87
C LEU A 22 15.13 36.86 14.83
N PRO A 23 16.47 36.92 14.70
CA PRO A 23 17.10 37.70 13.64
C PRO A 23 16.70 37.15 12.26
N MET A 24 16.57 38.04 11.28
CA MET A 24 16.06 37.73 9.94
C MET A 24 16.78 36.55 9.25
N LEU A 25 18.08 36.37 9.51
CA LEU A 25 18.87 35.24 9.01
C LEU A 25 18.47 33.88 9.63
N MET A 26 18.07 33.86 10.91
CA MET A 26 17.57 32.64 11.56
C MET A 26 16.15 32.30 11.12
N GLN A 27 15.30 33.31 10.89
CA GLN A 27 13.98 33.11 10.29
C GLN A 27 14.10 32.48 8.90
N ALA A 28 14.99 33.02 8.05
CA ALA A 28 15.27 32.48 6.72
C ALA A 28 15.83 31.03 6.78
N ALA A 29 16.72 30.73 7.72
CA ALA A 29 17.24 29.38 7.92
C ALA A 29 16.17 28.38 8.38
N LEU A 30 15.25 28.78 9.26
CA LEU A 30 14.13 27.94 9.70
C LEU A 30 13.14 27.69 8.56
N ILE A 31 12.82 28.71 7.75
CA ILE A 31 12.01 28.54 6.54
C ILE A 31 12.71 27.57 5.58
N LEU A 32 14.01 27.73 5.32
CA LEU A 32 14.78 26.85 4.43
C LEU A 32 14.80 25.40 4.92
N VAL A 33 14.98 25.16 6.22
CA VAL A 33 14.93 23.81 6.81
C VAL A 33 13.52 23.21 6.70
N PHE A 34 12.49 24.03 6.95
CA PHE A 34 11.10 23.59 6.87
C PHE A 34 10.67 23.31 5.42
N THR A 35 11.12 24.12 4.45
CA THR A 35 10.88 23.85 3.03
C THR A 35 11.64 22.61 2.56
N ILE A 36 12.89 22.40 2.99
CA ILE A 36 13.62 21.15 2.70
C ILE A 36 12.94 19.92 3.34
N MET A 37 12.38 20.04 4.56
CA MET A 37 11.62 18.95 5.17
C MET A 37 10.30 18.65 4.45
N ILE A 38 9.55 19.68 4.03
CA ILE A 38 8.29 19.51 3.29
C ILE A 38 8.54 18.91 1.91
N VAL A 39 9.58 19.35 1.20
CA VAL A 39 9.95 18.84 -0.14
C VAL A 39 10.45 17.39 -0.08
N LYS A 40 10.96 16.93 1.08
CA LYS A 40 11.41 15.54 1.29
C LYS A 40 10.28 14.55 1.63
N LEU A 41 9.04 15.00 1.80
CA LEU A 41 7.96 14.16 2.35
C LEU A 41 7.04 13.43 1.35
N PRO A 42 7.10 13.61 0.02
CA PRO A 42 6.39 12.70 -0.87
C PRO A 42 7.36 12.03 -1.85
N ALA A 43 8.06 11.00 -1.41
CA ALA A 43 8.71 10.06 -2.33
C ALA A 43 8.74 8.67 -1.68
N GLN A 44 7.67 7.90 -1.88
CA GLN A 44 7.53 6.49 -1.51
C GLN A 44 7.41 6.16 -0.01
N THR A 45 6.41 6.71 0.68
CA THR A 45 5.81 5.92 1.77
C THR A 45 4.99 4.80 1.11
N GLN A 46 5.47 3.56 1.17
CA GLN A 46 4.72 2.39 0.69
C GLN A 46 3.33 2.36 1.37
N SER A 47 2.31 1.84 0.67
CA SER A 47 0.94 1.84 1.20
C SER A 47 0.87 1.06 2.52
N GLU A 48 -0.07 1.43 3.40
CA GLU A 48 -0.30 0.72 4.67
C GLU A 48 -0.55 -0.78 4.42
N ASP A 49 -1.25 -1.12 3.33
CA ASP A 49 -1.49 -2.50 2.89
C ASP A 49 -0.19 -3.24 2.53
N TYR A 50 0.73 -2.59 1.82
CA TYR A 50 2.03 -3.18 1.51
C TYR A 50 2.80 -3.50 2.79
N MET A 51 2.84 -2.55 3.73
CA MET A 51 3.55 -2.73 5.00
C MET A 51 2.88 -3.80 5.88
N ALA A 52 1.56 -3.94 5.82
CA ALA A 52 0.83 -4.99 6.52
C ALA A 52 1.21 -6.39 6.01
N VAL A 53 1.37 -6.58 4.70
CA VAL A 53 1.81 -7.85 4.12
C VAL A 53 3.32 -8.07 4.31
N LYS A 54 4.13 -7.01 4.22
CA LYS A 54 5.59 -7.08 4.40
C LYS A 54 5.97 -7.53 5.81
N ASN A 55 5.25 -7.03 6.81
CA ASN A 55 5.48 -7.32 8.23
C ASN A 55 4.54 -8.39 8.77
N TRP A 56 3.92 -9.18 7.89
CA TRP A 56 3.05 -10.27 8.31
C TRP A 56 3.88 -11.48 8.73
N ASP A 57 3.59 -12.01 9.91
CA ASP A 57 4.26 -13.19 10.45
C ASP A 57 3.41 -14.45 10.24
N LEU A 58 4.08 -15.53 9.83
CA LEU A 58 3.46 -16.84 9.67
C LEU A 58 3.03 -17.39 11.05
N PRO A 59 1.75 -17.74 11.25
CA PRO A 59 1.30 -18.31 12.53
C PRO A 59 1.97 -19.66 12.84
N GLU A 60 2.24 -19.92 14.13
CA GLU A 60 2.92 -21.15 14.60
C GLU A 60 2.17 -22.44 14.23
N ASN A 61 0.85 -22.36 14.07
CA ASN A 61 0.00 -23.50 13.70
C ASN A 61 -0.20 -23.63 12.17
N ALA A 62 0.58 -22.91 11.35
CA ALA A 62 0.53 -23.04 9.91
C ALA A 62 1.16 -24.36 9.47
N ILE A 63 0.56 -24.99 8.46
CA ILE A 63 0.99 -26.30 7.93
C ILE A 63 1.61 -26.12 6.55
N ALA A 64 2.72 -26.79 6.25
CA ALA A 64 3.29 -26.74 4.91
C ALA A 64 2.31 -27.37 3.91
N MET A 65 2.14 -26.76 2.73
CA MET A 65 1.23 -27.29 1.70
C MET A 65 1.56 -28.74 1.31
N THR A 66 2.83 -29.12 1.40
CA THR A 66 3.32 -30.48 1.14
C THR A 66 2.80 -31.53 2.12
N GLU A 67 2.36 -31.14 3.31
CA GLU A 67 1.74 -32.03 4.30
C GLU A 67 0.23 -32.20 4.09
N LEU A 68 -0.38 -31.36 3.26
CA LEU A 68 -1.80 -31.41 2.96
C LEU A 68 -2.05 -32.33 1.77
N HIS A 69 -3.10 -33.14 1.86
CA HIS A 69 -3.56 -33.95 0.74
C HIS A 69 -4.83 -33.36 0.13
N LYS A 70 -4.87 -33.30 -1.19
CA LYS A 70 -6.04 -32.84 -1.94
C LYS A 70 -6.93 -34.01 -2.30
N SER A 71 -8.21 -33.92 -1.95
CA SER A 71 -9.25 -34.85 -2.39
C SER A 71 -10.45 -34.07 -2.94
N GLY A 72 -10.68 -34.21 -4.24
CA GLY A 72 -11.60 -33.35 -4.99
C GLY A 72 -11.19 -31.88 -4.93
N GLN A 73 -12.08 -31.03 -4.42
CA GLN A 73 -11.86 -29.59 -4.25
C GLN A 73 -11.40 -29.20 -2.84
N ARG A 74 -11.17 -30.17 -1.95
CA ARG A 74 -10.81 -29.93 -0.55
C ARG A 74 -9.40 -30.38 -0.22
N LEU A 75 -8.75 -29.64 0.66
CA LEU A 75 -7.53 -30.02 1.35
C LEU A 75 -7.83 -30.69 2.69
N TYR A 76 -6.98 -31.62 3.05
CA TYR A 76 -7.10 -32.40 4.27
C TYR A 76 -5.74 -32.52 4.95
N TYR A 77 -5.76 -32.57 6.28
CA TYR A 77 -4.64 -32.84 7.16
C TYR A 77 -5.07 -33.90 8.16
N GLU A 78 -4.28 -34.97 8.34
CA GLU A 78 -4.63 -36.11 9.21
C GLU A 78 -6.07 -36.63 8.98
N ASP A 79 -6.41 -36.87 7.70
CA ASP A 79 -7.72 -37.37 7.24
C ASP A 79 -8.93 -36.50 7.58
N ARG A 80 -8.72 -35.24 7.97
CA ARG A 80 -9.78 -34.27 8.26
C ARG A 80 -9.70 -33.04 7.34
N PRO A 81 -10.83 -32.44 6.94
CA PRO A 81 -10.82 -31.20 6.16
C PRO A 81 -10.00 -30.11 6.87
N PHE A 82 -9.02 -29.57 6.18
CA PHE A 82 -8.06 -28.65 6.77
C PHE A 82 -8.68 -27.27 7.03
N SER A 83 -8.43 -26.70 8.21
CA SER A 83 -8.77 -25.32 8.55
C SER A 83 -7.59 -24.66 9.25
N GLY A 84 -7.16 -23.50 8.75
CA GLY A 84 -5.97 -22.82 9.23
C GLY A 84 -5.18 -22.20 8.10
N TRP A 85 -3.91 -21.88 8.38
CA TRP A 85 -2.98 -21.36 7.40
C TRP A 85 -2.16 -22.48 6.79
N ALA A 86 -2.10 -22.54 5.47
CA ALA A 86 -1.14 -23.36 4.75
C ALA A 86 -0.09 -22.44 4.12
N TYR A 87 1.16 -22.91 4.01
CA TYR A 87 2.24 -22.12 3.40
C TYR A 87 3.10 -22.91 2.43
N GLU A 88 3.75 -22.18 1.53
CA GLU A 88 4.79 -22.69 0.64
C GLU A 88 6.02 -21.80 0.74
N LEU A 89 7.20 -22.41 0.60
CA LEU A 89 8.49 -21.73 0.66
C LEU A 89 9.19 -21.81 -0.70
N TYR A 90 10.02 -20.82 -0.98
CA TYR A 90 11.04 -20.91 -2.01
C TYR A 90 12.12 -21.94 -1.63
N PRO A 91 12.94 -22.40 -2.60
CA PRO A 91 14.01 -23.36 -2.34
C PRO A 91 15.06 -22.89 -1.31
N ASP A 92 15.22 -21.58 -1.13
CA ASP A 92 16.11 -20.97 -0.13
C ASP A 92 15.47 -20.84 1.26
N GLY A 93 14.21 -21.24 1.41
CA GLY A 93 13.45 -21.17 2.66
C GLY A 93 12.68 -19.87 2.87
N ALA A 94 12.76 -18.90 1.94
CA ALA A 94 11.95 -17.69 2.02
C ALA A 94 10.46 -18.01 1.84
N LEU A 95 9.59 -17.28 2.55
CA LEU A 95 8.14 -17.46 2.42
C LEU A 95 7.69 -17.05 1.02
N MET A 96 7.04 -17.97 0.29
CA MET A 96 6.52 -17.72 -1.05
C MET A 96 5.02 -17.40 -1.01
N GLN A 97 4.27 -18.21 -0.28
CA GLN A 97 2.82 -18.10 -0.23
C GLN A 97 2.30 -18.51 1.15
N ALA A 98 1.25 -17.85 1.61
CA ALA A 98 0.46 -18.23 2.77
C ALA A 98 -1.02 -18.07 2.44
N THR A 99 -1.80 -19.12 2.68
CA THR A 99 -3.21 -19.17 2.29
C THR A 99 -4.05 -19.71 3.43
N GLN A 100 -5.15 -19.01 3.72
CA GLN A 100 -6.10 -19.45 4.73
C GLN A 100 -7.17 -20.37 4.14
N TYR A 101 -7.45 -21.45 4.86
CA TYR A 101 -8.43 -22.47 4.52
C TYR A 101 -9.45 -22.63 5.64
N LYS A 102 -10.67 -23.00 5.26
CA LYS A 102 -11.74 -23.43 6.14
C LYS A 102 -12.43 -24.65 5.52
N ASP A 103 -12.56 -25.73 6.28
CA ASP A 103 -13.19 -26.98 5.84
C ASP A 103 -12.62 -27.52 4.50
N GLY A 104 -11.31 -27.35 4.32
CA GLY A 104 -10.54 -27.76 3.16
C GLY A 104 -10.65 -26.84 1.96
N VAL A 105 -11.43 -25.75 2.01
CA VAL A 105 -11.57 -24.78 0.91
C VAL A 105 -10.92 -23.45 1.26
N MET A 106 -10.38 -22.73 0.27
CA MET A 106 -9.78 -21.41 0.51
C MET A 106 -10.84 -20.46 1.09
N HIS A 107 -10.52 -19.83 2.22
CA HIS A 107 -11.42 -18.90 2.91
C HIS A 107 -10.57 -17.98 3.78
N GLY A 108 -10.68 -16.67 3.56
CA GLY A 108 -9.81 -15.67 4.16
C GLY A 108 -8.75 -15.17 3.18
N LEU A 109 -7.54 -14.89 3.66
CA LEU A 109 -6.49 -14.27 2.85
C LEU A 109 -5.64 -15.29 2.12
N ASN A 110 -5.18 -14.91 0.93
CA ASN A 110 -4.07 -15.50 0.20
C ASN A 110 -3.01 -14.43 -0.04
N LEU A 111 -1.82 -14.65 0.49
CA LEU A 111 -0.70 -13.71 0.48
C LEU A 111 0.46 -14.35 -0.28
N LEU A 112 1.05 -13.60 -1.22
CA LEU A 112 2.25 -14.01 -1.97
C LEU A 112 3.35 -12.99 -1.76
N TRP A 113 4.58 -13.49 -1.71
CA TRP A 113 5.80 -12.69 -1.64
C TRP A 113 6.72 -13.08 -2.79
N TYR A 114 7.49 -12.11 -3.27
CA TYR A 114 8.67 -12.34 -4.08
C TYR A 114 9.78 -13.00 -3.24
N GLN A 115 10.79 -13.55 -3.91
CA GLN A 115 11.91 -14.25 -3.27
C GLN A 115 12.73 -13.36 -2.32
N ASP A 116 12.74 -12.04 -2.51
CA ASP A 116 13.37 -11.07 -1.58
C ASP A 116 12.51 -10.78 -0.33
N GLY A 117 11.38 -11.47 -0.19
CA GLY A 117 10.37 -11.27 0.84
C GLY A 117 9.52 -10.01 0.64
N SER A 118 9.57 -9.35 -0.51
CA SER A 118 8.69 -8.21 -0.82
C SER A 118 7.29 -8.71 -1.19
N PRO A 119 6.20 -8.09 -0.69
CA PRO A 119 4.83 -8.43 -1.08
C PRO A 119 4.65 -8.44 -2.60
N GLN A 120 4.03 -9.50 -3.09
CA GLN A 120 3.63 -9.65 -4.50
C GLN A 120 2.12 -9.50 -4.66
N MET A 121 1.33 -10.12 -3.77
CA MET A 121 -0.12 -10.15 -3.88
C MET A 121 -0.80 -10.34 -2.53
N SER A 122 -1.99 -9.76 -2.38
CA SER A 122 -2.94 -10.06 -1.31
C SER A 122 -4.34 -10.20 -1.90
N ALA A 123 -5.00 -11.32 -1.64
CA ALA A 123 -6.29 -11.64 -2.22
C ALA A 123 -7.25 -12.22 -1.16
N ALA A 124 -8.47 -11.70 -1.09
CA ALA A 124 -9.50 -12.21 -0.19
C ALA A 124 -10.37 -13.28 -0.88
N TYR A 125 -10.55 -14.43 -0.23
CA TYR A 125 -11.37 -15.55 -0.66
C TYR A 125 -12.52 -15.80 0.31
N ARG A 126 -13.66 -16.23 -0.24
CA ARG A 126 -14.78 -16.75 0.53
C ARG A 126 -15.33 -18.00 -0.15
N ASP A 127 -15.29 -19.11 0.58
CA ASP A 127 -15.83 -20.41 0.15
C ASP A 127 -15.28 -20.86 -1.21
N GLY A 128 -13.96 -20.80 -1.35
CA GLY A 128 -13.22 -21.18 -2.56
C GLY A 128 -13.26 -20.16 -3.70
N SER A 129 -14.02 -19.07 -3.57
CA SER A 129 -14.14 -18.04 -4.60
C SER A 129 -13.46 -16.75 -4.19
N LEU A 130 -12.78 -16.09 -5.13
CA LEU A 130 -12.21 -14.77 -4.92
C LEU A 130 -13.35 -13.78 -4.59
N HIS A 131 -13.29 -13.16 -3.42
CA HIS A 131 -14.33 -12.27 -2.92
C HIS A 131 -13.75 -11.28 -1.91
N GLY A 132 -13.81 -9.99 -2.24
CA GLY A 132 -13.22 -8.91 -1.47
C GLY A 132 -12.13 -8.21 -2.29
N ARG A 133 -11.17 -7.59 -1.58
CA ARG A 133 -10.08 -6.84 -2.21
C ARG A 133 -9.03 -7.78 -2.80
N PHE A 134 -8.48 -7.37 -3.94
CA PHE A 134 -7.39 -8.01 -4.65
C PHE A 134 -6.33 -6.96 -4.94
N LEU A 135 -5.18 -7.10 -4.29
CA LEU A 135 -4.04 -6.20 -4.39
C LEU A 135 -2.85 -6.93 -5.03
N GLY A 136 -2.16 -6.27 -5.93
CA GLY A 136 -0.90 -6.73 -6.50
C GLY A 136 0.13 -5.62 -6.49
N TRP A 137 1.39 -5.95 -6.23
CA TRP A 137 2.51 -5.01 -6.23
C TRP A 137 3.63 -5.49 -7.13
N TYR A 138 4.32 -4.54 -7.77
CA TYR A 138 5.62 -4.78 -8.39
C TYR A 138 6.67 -4.97 -7.30
N LEU A 139 7.84 -5.52 -7.67
CA LEU A 139 8.98 -5.70 -6.77
C LEU A 139 9.41 -4.39 -6.07
N ASN A 140 9.23 -3.24 -6.74
CA ASN A 140 9.52 -1.92 -6.18
C ASN A 140 8.43 -1.38 -5.22
N GLY A 141 7.40 -2.16 -4.93
CA GLY A 141 6.28 -1.81 -4.06
C GLY A 141 5.19 -0.94 -4.71
N ARG A 142 5.29 -0.61 -6.01
CA ARG A 142 4.19 0.09 -6.71
C ARG A 142 3.01 -0.84 -6.94
N VAL A 143 1.81 -0.33 -6.75
CA VAL A 143 0.56 -1.08 -7.00
C VAL A 143 0.42 -1.40 -8.49
N ILE A 144 0.13 -2.66 -8.79
CA ILE A 144 -0.26 -3.17 -10.12
C ILE A 144 -1.79 -3.22 -10.23
N TYR A 145 -2.42 -3.78 -9.20
CA TYR A 145 -3.85 -3.97 -9.10
C TYR A 145 -4.32 -3.54 -7.73
N ASP A 146 -5.43 -2.80 -7.66
CA ASP A 146 -6.21 -2.61 -6.44
C ASP A 146 -7.69 -2.71 -6.82
N MET A 147 -8.24 -3.91 -6.76
CA MET A 147 -9.58 -4.22 -7.23
C MET A 147 -10.45 -4.76 -6.10
N PHE A 148 -11.76 -4.57 -6.22
CA PHE A 148 -12.76 -5.28 -5.45
C PHE A 148 -13.46 -6.29 -6.36
N ILE A 149 -13.55 -7.54 -5.89
CA ILE A 149 -14.10 -8.67 -6.63
C ILE A 149 -15.27 -9.27 -5.84
N ASN A 150 -16.36 -9.58 -6.51
CA ASN A 150 -17.51 -10.25 -5.92
C ASN A 150 -17.71 -11.63 -6.57
N ARG A 151 -17.30 -12.69 -5.86
CA ARG A 151 -17.48 -14.09 -6.30
C ARG A 151 -16.84 -14.36 -7.67
N GLY A 152 -15.61 -13.89 -7.86
CA GLY A 152 -14.85 -14.04 -9.10
C GLY A 152 -15.13 -12.97 -10.16
N THR A 153 -16.17 -12.14 -10.01
CA THR A 153 -16.49 -11.07 -10.95
C THR A 153 -15.93 -9.73 -10.46
N TYR A 154 -15.32 -8.95 -11.36
CA TYR A 154 -14.89 -7.57 -11.08
C TYR A 154 -16.09 -6.74 -10.58
N ALA A 155 -15.89 -5.99 -9.49
CA ALA A 155 -16.88 -5.07 -8.94
C ALA A 155 -16.44 -3.60 -9.09
N SER A 156 -15.21 -3.27 -8.68
CA SER A 156 -14.63 -1.93 -8.82
C SER A 156 -13.11 -1.98 -8.67
N ASP A 157 -12.42 -0.85 -8.84
CA ASP A 157 -11.00 -0.69 -8.50
C ASP A 157 -10.71 0.70 -7.92
N ASN A 158 -9.54 0.84 -7.29
CA ASN A 158 -9.03 2.11 -6.75
C ASN A 158 -7.84 2.63 -7.58
N LEU A 159 -7.69 2.18 -8.82
CA LEU A 159 -6.64 2.69 -9.69
C LEU A 159 -7.13 4.03 -10.23
N GLU A 160 -6.55 5.14 -9.77
CA GLU A 160 -6.84 6.46 -10.34
C GLU A 160 -6.73 6.39 -11.86
N SER A 161 -7.78 6.85 -12.55
CA SER A 161 -7.82 6.82 -14.01
C SER A 161 -6.61 7.56 -14.56
N ARG A 162 -5.88 6.92 -15.46
CA ARG A 162 -4.74 7.51 -16.20
C ARG A 162 -5.07 8.82 -16.93
N ASP A 163 -6.33 9.22 -16.98
CA ASP A 163 -6.82 10.46 -17.59
C ASP A 163 -6.57 11.71 -16.72
N ASP A 164 -6.47 11.58 -15.39
CA ASP A 164 -6.15 12.72 -14.51
C ASP A 164 -4.65 13.09 -14.59
N LEU A 165 -3.77 12.10 -14.81
CA LEU A 165 -2.35 12.32 -15.09
C LEU A 165 -2.10 13.02 -16.44
N ARG A 166 -3.05 12.89 -17.39
CA ARG A 166 -2.95 13.55 -18.70
C ARG A 166 -3.32 15.04 -18.61
N GLN A 167 -4.15 15.43 -17.65
CA GLN A 167 -4.45 16.85 -17.41
C GLN A 167 -3.23 17.59 -16.84
N GLU A 168 -2.49 16.98 -15.89
CA GLU A 168 -1.25 17.59 -15.38
C GLU A 168 -0.15 17.69 -16.46
N GLU A 169 0.02 16.69 -17.34
CA GLU A 169 0.97 16.77 -18.47
C GLU A 169 0.55 17.80 -19.54
N ALA A 170 -0.75 17.95 -19.79
CA ALA A 170 -1.27 18.94 -20.75
C ALA A 170 -1.08 20.39 -20.24
N GLU A 171 -1.28 20.64 -18.95
CA GLU A 171 -1.07 21.95 -18.34
C GLU A 171 0.42 22.34 -18.29
N ILE A 172 1.33 21.37 -18.19
CA ILE A 172 2.79 21.61 -18.28
C ILE A 172 3.20 21.99 -19.72
N TYR A 173 2.62 21.35 -20.74
CA TYR A 173 2.91 21.66 -22.14
C TYR A 173 2.39 23.04 -22.59
N GLU A 174 1.21 23.45 -22.11
CA GLU A 174 0.68 24.78 -22.42
C GLU A 174 1.42 25.92 -21.71
N ARG A 175 2.13 25.62 -20.61
CA ARG A 175 2.95 26.57 -19.87
C ARG A 175 4.36 26.76 -20.45
N GLU A 176 4.90 25.74 -21.12
CA GLU A 176 6.23 25.78 -21.76
C GLU A 176 6.18 26.24 -23.24
N GLY A 177 4.99 26.38 -23.84
CA GLY A 177 4.80 26.74 -25.25
C GLY A 177 4.73 28.24 -25.56
N SER A 178 5.06 29.12 -24.62
CA SER A 178 5.06 30.58 -24.81
C SER A 178 6.49 31.13 -24.79
N THR A 179 7.23 30.87 -25.87
CA THR A 179 8.30 31.78 -26.29
C THR A 179 8.02 32.17 -27.73
N ASP A 180 7.58 33.42 -27.90
CA ASP A 180 7.61 34.16 -29.14
C ASP A 180 8.92 33.90 -29.89
N ASP A 181 8.82 33.56 -31.18
CA ASP A 181 9.80 34.06 -32.13
C ASP A 181 9.09 34.54 -33.39
N SER A 182 8.77 35.83 -33.35
CA SER A 182 8.68 36.68 -34.51
C SER A 182 10.06 36.84 -35.14
N THR A 183 10.32 36.21 -36.29
CA THR A 183 11.34 36.74 -37.21
C THR A 183 10.92 36.60 -38.67
N SER A 184 10.92 37.76 -39.31
CA SER A 184 10.73 38.09 -40.72
C SER A 184 11.71 37.41 -41.68
N GLU A 185 11.24 37.03 -42.86
CA GLU A 185 11.62 37.60 -44.19
C GLU A 185 10.78 36.97 -45.32
#